data_AF-A0A9E2R449-F1
#
_entry.id   AF-A0A9E2R449-F1
#
_cell.length_a   1.000
_cell.length_b   1.000
_cell.length_c   1.000
_cell.angle_alpha   90.00
_cell.angle_beta   90.00
_cell.angle_gamma   90.00
#
_symmetry.space_group_name_H-M   'P 1'
#
loop_
_entity.id
_entity.type
_entity.pdbx_description
1 polymer ?
#
loop_
_entity_poly.entity_id
_entity_poly.type
_entity_poly.pdbx_seq_one_letter_code
_entity_poly.pdbx_strand_id
1 'polypeptide(L)'
;TVELFGDAASLLDPEMVRQAARAVLHYFRHDLARDWVSVAEFSAALERTLRGLDPIATQVAPPAPARVADADLRRLACESGKGCELVFFARLREALREHLRDSPQIVRFSGLRGCVKQLVGARRWTDRCQRLNDDIVDFLRGCLRAEAQAAACAMVVR
;
A
#
# COMPACT_ATOMS: atom_id res chain seq x y z
N THR A 1 10.21 -1.21 -7.99
CA THR A 1 9.51 -0.19 -7.18
C THR A 1 8.54 -0.94 -6.28
N VAL A 2 8.43 -0.56 -5.01
CA VAL A 2 7.43 -1.13 -4.11
C VAL A 2 6.32 -0.10 -4.01
N GLU A 3 5.11 -0.47 -4.41
CA GLU A 3 3.97 0.43 -4.38
C GLU A 3 2.94 -0.08 -3.37
N LEU A 4 2.53 0.79 -2.45
CA LEU A 4 1.58 0.53 -1.36
C LEU A 4 0.26 1.24 -1.66
N PHE A 5 -0.84 0.50 -1.64
CA PHE A 5 -2.20 0.98 -1.91
C PHE A 5 -3.15 0.55 -0.80
N GLY A 6 -4.17 1.35 -0.48
CA GLY A 6 -5.18 1.02 0.52
C GLY A 6 -5.29 2.06 1.62
N ASP A 7 -6.21 1.83 2.55
CA ASP A 7 -6.64 2.80 3.55
C ASP A 7 -5.47 3.33 4.41
N ALA A 8 -4.40 2.56 4.56
CA ALA A 8 -3.18 2.98 5.25
C ALA A 8 -2.47 4.20 4.62
N ALA A 9 -2.63 4.43 3.30
CA ALA A 9 -2.09 5.61 2.63
C ALA A 9 -2.97 6.86 2.84
N SER A 10 -4.25 6.68 3.20
CA SER A 10 -5.20 7.73 3.58
C SER A 10 -5.25 8.02 5.09
N LEU A 11 -4.60 7.21 5.93
CA LEU A 11 -4.60 7.38 7.40
C LEU A 11 -3.92 8.66 7.90
N LEU A 12 -3.03 9.28 7.12
CA LEU A 12 -2.36 10.52 7.51
C LEU A 12 -3.00 11.72 6.80
N ASP A 13 -4.14 12.17 7.32
CA ASP A 13 -4.78 13.42 6.89
C ASP A 13 -3.80 14.62 7.02
N PRO A 14 -3.56 15.40 5.96
CA PRO A 14 -2.76 16.62 6.01
C PRO A 14 -3.20 17.63 7.08
N GLU A 15 -4.48 17.66 7.45
CA GLU A 15 -4.95 18.49 8.57
C GLU A 15 -4.47 17.93 9.91
N MET A 16 -4.56 16.62 10.12
CA MET A 16 -4.08 15.96 11.34
C MET A 16 -2.58 16.19 11.56
N VAL A 17 -1.77 16.09 10.51
CA VAL A 17 -0.32 16.37 10.59
C VAL A 17 -0.07 17.82 11.02
N ARG A 18 -0.85 18.76 10.49
CA ARG A 18 -0.74 20.18 10.85
C ARG A 18 -1.14 20.45 12.30
N GLN A 19 -2.21 19.81 12.79
CA GLN A 19 -2.66 19.93 14.17
C GLN A 19 -1.67 19.29 15.16
N ALA A 20 -1.13 18.12 14.83
CA ALA A 20 -0.07 17.49 15.63
C ALA A 20 1.18 18.38 15.72
N ALA A 21 1.61 18.97 14.61
CA ALA A 21 2.74 19.90 14.60
C ALA A 21 2.49 21.14 15.47
N ARG A 22 1.27 21.71 15.43
CA ARG A 22 0.88 22.84 16.30
C ARG A 22 0.89 22.44 17.77
N ALA A 23 0.37 21.26 18.11
CA ALA A 23 0.36 20.77 19.48
C ALA A 23 1.78 20.58 20.03
N VAL A 24 2.70 20.00 19.25
CA VAL A 24 4.11 19.83 19.64
C VAL A 24 4.80 21.19 19.82
N LEU A 25 4.59 22.14 18.91
CA LEU A 25 5.13 23.50 19.06
C LEU A 25 4.58 24.20 20.30
N HIS A 26 3.30 24.01 20.60
CA HIS A 26 2.68 24.58 21.80
C HIS A 26 3.28 23.97 23.07
N TYR A 27 3.43 22.64 23.13
CA TYR A 27 4.06 21.93 24.25
C TYR A 27 5.49 22.43 24.53
N PHE A 28 6.31 22.58 23.49
CA PHE A 28 7.67 23.09 23.67
C PHE A 28 7.71 24.55 24.19
N ARG A 29 6.81 25.41 23.69
CA ARG A 29 6.78 26.82 24.10
C ARG A 29 6.15 27.05 25.47
N HIS A 30 5.02 26.40 25.75
CA HIS A 30 4.23 26.68 26.95
C HIS A 30 4.58 25.77 28.12
N ASP A 31 4.75 24.46 27.89
CA ASP A 31 4.92 23.50 28.98
C ASP A 31 6.40 23.31 29.34
N LEU A 32 7.30 23.42 28.35
CA LEU A 32 8.75 23.32 28.56
C LEU A 32 9.46 24.68 28.63
N ALA A 33 8.74 25.79 28.39
CA ALA A 33 9.29 27.15 28.36
C ALA A 33 10.57 27.28 27.51
N ARG A 34 10.64 26.53 26.40
CA ARG A 34 11.79 26.55 25.49
C ARG A 34 11.45 27.39 24.26
N ASP A 35 12.24 28.44 24.03
CA ASP A 35 12.12 29.29 22.84
C ASP A 35 12.78 28.69 21.60
N TRP A 36 13.68 27.72 21.80
CA TRP A 36 14.46 27.09 20.74
C TRP A 36 14.44 25.57 20.91
N VAL A 37 14.25 24.88 19.80
CA VAL A 37 14.24 23.42 19.71
C VAL A 37 14.97 23.03 18.44
N SER A 38 15.76 21.97 18.52
CA SER A 38 16.41 21.42 17.32
C SER A 38 15.39 20.73 16.41
N VAL A 39 15.68 20.68 15.10
CA VAL A 39 14.84 19.94 14.15
C VAL A 39 14.72 18.46 14.54
N ALA A 40 15.79 17.88 15.08
CA ALA A 40 15.80 16.49 15.54
C ALA A 40 14.81 16.26 16.71
N GLU A 41 14.86 17.09 17.75
CA GLU A 41 13.92 16.98 18.88
C GLU A 41 12.47 17.23 18.46
N PHE A 42 12.25 18.22 17.59
CA PHE A 42 10.93 18.49 17.04
C PHE A 42 10.39 17.29 16.26
N SER A 43 11.20 16.72 15.37
CA SER A 43 10.81 15.56 14.56
C SER A 43 10.48 14.34 15.43
N ALA A 44 11.29 14.07 16.47
CA ALA A 44 11.06 12.95 17.38
C ALA A 44 9.77 13.13 18.19
N ALA A 45 9.50 14.35 18.66
CA ALA A 45 8.25 14.66 19.37
C ALA A 45 7.04 14.54 18.45
N LEU A 46 7.10 15.11 17.24
CA LEU A 46 6.04 15.04 16.24
C LEU A 46 5.73 13.60 15.83
N GLU A 47 6.75 12.79 15.59
CA GLU A 47 6.59 11.37 15.28
C GLU A 47 5.89 10.62 16.41
N ARG A 48 6.23 10.93 17.67
CA ARG A 48 5.60 10.31 18.85
C ARG A 48 4.14 10.73 19.00
N THR A 49 3.82 11.99 18.72
CA THR A 49 2.43 12.48 18.73
C THR A 49 1.62 11.83 17.63
N LEU A 50 2.14 11.75 16.40
CA LEU A 50 1.45 11.09 15.28
C LEU A 50 1.23 9.59 15.54
N ARG A 51 2.22 8.89 16.12
CA ARG A 51 2.05 7.49 16.55
C ARG A 51 0.96 7.30 17.61
N GLY A 52 0.76 8.29 18.49
CA GLY A 52 -0.29 8.26 19.51
C GLY A 52 -1.69 8.63 19.00
N LEU A 53 -1.77 9.29 17.83
CA LEU A 53 -3.02 9.73 17.21
C LEU A 53 -3.58 8.72 16.20
N ASP A 54 -2.79 7.70 15.85
CA ASP A 54 -3.20 6.66 14.94
C ASP A 54 -4.35 5.84 15.59
N PRO A 55 -5.57 5.84 15.02
CA PRO A 55 -6.73 5.14 15.59
C PRO A 55 -6.50 3.63 15.75
N ILE A 56 -5.51 3.09 15.03
CA ILE A 56 -5.14 1.67 15.03
C ILE A 56 -4.00 1.38 16.02
N ALA A 57 -3.25 2.38 16.49
CA ALA A 57 -2.07 2.17 17.35
C ALA A 57 -2.37 1.92 18.83
N THR A 58 -3.63 2.02 19.28
CA THR A 58 -3.99 1.78 20.69
C THR A 58 -3.95 0.30 21.09
N GLN A 59 -3.62 -0.63 20.20
CA GLN A 59 -3.43 -2.03 20.58
C GLN A 59 -2.22 -2.68 19.90
N VAL A 60 -1.01 -2.25 20.28
CA VAL A 60 0.17 -3.12 20.11
C VAL A 60 0.28 -4.04 21.32
N ALA A 61 -0.67 -4.96 21.43
CA ALA A 61 -0.35 -6.31 21.88
C ALA A 61 0.56 -6.94 20.81
N PRO A 62 1.49 -7.85 21.16
CA PRO A 62 2.47 -8.40 20.22
C PRO A 62 1.75 -8.83 18.93
N PRO A 63 2.17 -8.34 17.74
CA PRO A 63 1.40 -8.52 16.54
C PRO A 63 1.28 -10.02 16.27
N ALA A 64 0.05 -10.53 16.35
CA ALA A 64 -0.28 -11.74 15.60
C ALA A 64 0.18 -11.50 14.16
N PRO A 65 0.83 -12.47 13.50
CA PRO A 65 1.36 -12.27 12.17
C PRO A 65 0.23 -11.75 11.28
N ALA A 66 0.41 -10.56 10.71
CA ALA A 66 -0.55 -9.96 9.81
C ALA A 66 -0.97 -11.04 8.80
N ARG A 67 -2.27 -11.20 8.56
CA ARG A 67 -2.77 -12.15 7.56
C ARG A 67 -2.39 -11.59 6.20
N VAL A 68 -1.22 -12.01 5.70
CA VAL A 68 -0.69 -11.62 4.40
C VAL A 68 -1.09 -12.68 3.39
N ALA A 69 -1.84 -12.26 2.39
CA ALA A 69 -2.12 -13.02 1.19
C ALA A 69 -1.02 -12.74 0.17
N ASP A 70 -0.18 -13.72 -0.15
CA ASP A 70 0.84 -13.60 -1.21
C ASP A 70 0.32 -14.19 -2.53
N ALA A 71 0.38 -13.40 -3.60
CA ALA A 71 0.02 -13.80 -4.96
C ALA A 71 1.18 -13.53 -5.93
N ASP A 72 1.52 -14.51 -6.76
CA ASP A 72 2.55 -14.38 -7.80
C ASP A 72 1.90 -14.10 -9.16
N LEU A 73 2.09 -12.88 -9.67
CA LEU A 73 1.57 -12.43 -10.96
C LEU A 73 2.14 -13.23 -12.12
N ARG A 74 3.36 -13.78 -11.97
CA ARG A 74 3.97 -14.61 -13.03
C ARG A 74 3.26 -15.95 -13.16
N ARG A 75 2.80 -16.54 -12.06
CA ARG A 75 2.00 -17.79 -12.10
C ARG A 75 0.67 -17.54 -12.78
N LEU A 76 -0.03 -16.46 -12.42
CA LEU A 76 -1.28 -16.05 -13.07
C LEU A 76 -1.10 -15.80 -14.58
N ALA A 77 0.02 -15.19 -14.99
CA ALA A 77 0.35 -14.98 -16.40
C ALA A 77 0.68 -16.27 -17.16
N CYS A 78 1.33 -17.25 -16.51
CA CYS A 78 1.55 -18.58 -17.07
C CYS A 78 0.24 -19.34 -17.30
N GLU A 79 -0.64 -19.33 -16.30
CA GLU A 79 -1.92 -20.04 -16.33
C GLU A 79 -2.90 -19.44 -17.34
N SER A 80 -2.77 -18.14 -17.64
CA SER A 80 -3.61 -17.43 -18.61
C SER A 80 -3.20 -17.64 -20.07
N GLY A 81 -2.05 -18.28 -20.33
CA GLY A 81 -1.51 -18.47 -21.68
C GLY A 81 -0.79 -17.23 -22.25
N LYS A 82 0.06 -17.43 -23.26
CA LYS A 82 0.88 -16.35 -23.86
C LYS A 82 0.00 -15.35 -24.61
N GLY A 83 0.13 -14.06 -24.28
CA GLY A 83 -0.50 -12.96 -25.03
C GLY A 83 -1.98 -12.70 -24.75
N CYS A 84 -2.58 -13.41 -23.79
CA CYS A 84 -3.99 -13.25 -23.43
C CYS A 84 -4.17 -12.23 -22.29
N GLU A 85 -3.84 -10.96 -22.54
CA GLU A 85 -3.95 -9.88 -21.54
C GLU A 85 -5.36 -9.81 -20.91
N LEU A 86 -6.42 -9.95 -21.72
CA LEU A 86 -7.81 -9.94 -21.23
C LEU A 86 -8.14 -11.10 -20.28
N VAL A 87 -7.64 -12.31 -20.58
CA VAL A 87 -7.84 -13.49 -19.72
C VAL A 87 -7.07 -13.31 -18.42
N PHE A 88 -5.86 -12.76 -18.49
CA PHE A 88 -5.05 -12.43 -17.33
C PHE A 88 -5.76 -11.43 -16.41
N PHE A 89 -6.32 -10.33 -16.93
CA PHE A 89 -7.04 -9.35 -16.10
C PHE A 89 -8.29 -9.95 -15.44
N ALA A 90 -9.04 -10.80 -16.14
CA ALA A 90 -10.18 -11.50 -15.55
C ALA A 90 -9.76 -12.41 -14.39
N ARG A 91 -8.69 -13.20 -14.58
CA ARG A 91 -8.11 -14.07 -13.56
C ARG A 91 -7.53 -13.31 -12.38
N LEU A 92 -6.83 -12.21 -12.64
CA LEU A 92 -6.25 -11.35 -11.61
C LEU A 92 -7.33 -10.80 -10.68
N ARG A 93 -8.47 -10.39 -11.24
CA ARG A 93 -9.63 -9.93 -10.46
C ARG A 93 -10.26 -11.04 -9.63
N GLU A 94 -10.41 -12.24 -10.20
CA GLU A 94 -10.92 -13.41 -9.44
C GLU A 94 -10.01 -13.75 -8.27
N ALA A 95 -8.69 -13.83 -8.52
CA ALA A 95 -7.71 -14.10 -7.48
C ALA A 95 -7.75 -13.01 -6.39
N LEU A 96 -7.81 -11.72 -6.76
CA LEU A 96 -7.92 -10.65 -5.79
C LEU A 96 -9.18 -10.78 -4.92
N ARG A 97 -10.33 -11.10 -5.53
CA ARG A 97 -11.60 -11.33 -4.80
C ARG A 97 -11.52 -12.50 -3.84
N GLU A 98 -10.92 -13.61 -4.26
CA GLU A 98 -10.74 -14.79 -3.41
C GLU A 98 -9.88 -14.44 -2.20
N HIS A 99 -8.77 -13.73 -2.40
CA HIS A 99 -7.94 -13.28 -1.30
C HIS A 99 -8.70 -12.29 -0.41
N LEU A 100 -9.48 -11.36 -0.96
CA LEU A 100 -10.25 -10.39 -0.16
C LEU A 100 -11.38 -11.05 0.66
N ARG A 101 -11.98 -12.17 0.22
CA ARG A 101 -12.98 -12.91 1.01
C ARG A 101 -12.43 -13.39 2.35
N ASP A 102 -11.16 -13.76 2.39
CA ASP A 102 -10.50 -14.22 3.61
C ASP A 102 -10.16 -13.07 4.58
N SER A 103 -10.57 -11.83 4.24
CA SER A 103 -10.34 -10.60 5.00
C SER A 103 -8.87 -10.42 5.43
N PRO A 104 -7.89 -10.51 4.50
CA PRO A 104 -6.50 -10.27 4.80
C PRO A 104 -6.29 -8.79 5.08
N GLN A 105 -5.37 -8.50 6.00
CA GLN A 105 -4.96 -7.12 6.25
C GLN A 105 -4.06 -6.61 5.11
N ILE A 106 -3.32 -7.51 4.46
CA ILE A 106 -2.37 -7.16 3.39
C ILE A 106 -2.44 -8.20 2.25
N VAL A 107 -2.61 -7.73 1.01
CA VAL A 107 -2.42 -8.54 -0.21
C VAL A 107 -1.13 -8.13 -0.89
N ARG A 108 -0.20 -9.06 -1.12
CA ARG A 108 1.08 -8.81 -1.77
C ARG A 108 1.13 -9.48 -3.13
N PHE A 109 1.25 -8.68 -4.18
CA PHE A 109 1.53 -9.15 -5.52
C PHE A 109 3.02 -9.07 -5.80
N SER A 110 3.59 -10.19 -6.25
CA SER A 110 5.00 -10.27 -6.63
C SER A 110 5.17 -10.68 -8.09
N GLY A 111 6.33 -10.34 -8.68
CA GLY A 111 6.70 -10.84 -10.00
C GLY A 111 6.12 -10.04 -11.17
N LEU A 112 5.68 -8.80 -10.92
CA LEU A 112 5.03 -7.94 -11.91
C LEU A 112 5.88 -7.78 -13.18
N ARG A 113 7.18 -7.51 -13.04
CA ARG A 113 8.09 -7.35 -14.18
C ARG A 113 8.16 -8.61 -15.07
N GLY A 114 8.17 -9.79 -14.44
CA GLY A 114 8.20 -11.07 -15.14
C GLY A 114 6.90 -11.34 -15.89
N CYS A 115 5.77 -11.10 -15.21
CA CYS A 115 4.43 -11.16 -15.78
C CYS A 115 4.31 -10.26 -17.03
N VAL A 116 4.67 -8.99 -16.93
CA VAL A 116 4.61 -8.02 -18.04
C VAL A 116 5.45 -8.49 -19.23
N LYS A 117 6.70 -8.94 -19.01
CA LYS A 117 7.54 -9.44 -20.09
C LYS A 117 6.95 -10.65 -20.79
N GLN A 118 6.29 -11.53 -20.03
CA GLN A 118 5.65 -12.72 -20.56
C GLN A 118 4.39 -12.40 -21.37
N LEU A 119 3.55 -11.49 -20.88
CA LEU A 119 2.33 -11.05 -21.57
C LEU A 119 2.66 -10.34 -22.89
N VAL A 120 3.63 -9.43 -22.88
CA VAL A 120 4.08 -8.73 -24.10
C VAL A 120 4.91 -9.64 -25.01
N GLY A 121 5.45 -10.75 -24.50
CA GLY A 121 6.37 -11.61 -25.23
C GLY A 121 7.75 -10.97 -25.50
N ALA A 122 8.14 -9.99 -24.68
CA ALA A 122 9.33 -9.18 -24.90
C ALA A 122 10.58 -9.74 -24.20
N ARG A 123 11.70 -9.80 -24.93
CA ARG A 123 13.01 -10.19 -24.36
C ARG A 123 13.65 -9.07 -23.54
N ARG A 124 13.54 -7.82 -24.00
CA ARG A 124 14.02 -6.60 -23.35
C ARG A 124 12.84 -5.76 -22.86
N TRP A 125 13.05 -4.92 -21.85
CA TRP A 125 12.03 -3.97 -21.40
C TRP A 125 11.85 -2.89 -22.47
N THR A 126 10.62 -2.60 -22.84
CA THR A 126 10.24 -1.61 -23.87
C THR A 126 9.16 -0.70 -23.33
N ASP A 127 8.85 0.38 -24.02
CA ASP A 127 7.76 1.29 -23.62
C ASP A 127 6.41 0.57 -23.54
N ARG A 128 6.19 -0.46 -24.37
CA ARG A 128 5.00 -1.31 -24.29
C ARG A 128 4.97 -2.13 -23.00
N CYS A 129 6.12 -2.58 -22.50
CA CYS A 129 6.21 -3.22 -21.18
C CYS A 129 5.88 -2.21 -20.08
N GLN A 130 6.36 -0.97 -20.17
CA GLN A 130 6.06 0.05 -19.17
C GLN A 130 4.56 0.37 -19.14
N ARG A 131 3.93 0.59 -20.30
CA ARG A 131 2.47 0.84 -20.36
C ARG A 131 1.67 -0.29 -19.74
N LEU A 132 1.98 -1.54 -20.08
CA LEU A 132 1.26 -2.69 -19.48
C LEU A 132 1.54 -2.82 -17.98
N ASN A 133 2.74 -2.44 -17.52
CA ASN A 133 3.05 -2.38 -16.09
C ASN A 133 2.12 -1.40 -15.36
N ASP A 134 2.01 -0.18 -15.91
CA ASP A 134 1.18 0.88 -15.37
C ASP A 134 -0.31 0.48 -15.42
N ASP A 135 -0.77 -0.11 -16.53
CA ASP A 135 -2.14 -0.61 -16.70
C ASP A 135 -2.50 -1.69 -15.65
N ILE A 136 -1.58 -2.61 -15.34
CA ILE A 136 -1.79 -3.64 -14.31
C ILE A 136 -1.90 -3.00 -12.92
N VAL A 137 -1.03 -2.05 -12.60
CA VAL A 137 -1.07 -1.34 -11.31
C VAL A 137 -2.36 -0.53 -11.16
N ASP A 138 -2.75 0.20 -12.20
CA ASP A 138 -3.97 1.00 -12.18
C ASP A 138 -5.23 0.13 -12.12
N PHE A 139 -5.24 -1.01 -12.81
CA PHE A 139 -6.31 -1.98 -12.69
C PHE A 139 -6.44 -2.52 -11.26
N LEU A 140 -5.33 -2.96 -10.65
CA LEU A 140 -5.31 -3.42 -9.27
C LEU A 140 -5.80 -2.35 -8.30
N ARG A 141 -5.36 -1.10 -8.49
CA ARG A 141 -5.81 0.05 -7.68
C ARG A 141 -7.32 0.28 -7.83
N GLY A 142 -7.85 0.18 -9.05
CA GLY A 142 -9.28 0.28 -9.32
C GLY A 142 -10.09 -0.83 -8.64
N CYS A 143 -9.61 -2.08 -8.70
CA CYS A 143 -10.24 -3.20 -8.02
C CYS A 143 -10.22 -3.03 -6.50
N LEU A 144 -9.08 -2.61 -5.93
CA LEU A 144 -9.00 -2.34 -4.50
C LEU A 144 -9.98 -1.24 -4.10
N ARG A 145 -10.10 -0.13 -4.84
CA ARG A 145 -11.09 0.91 -4.50
C ARG A 145 -12.54 0.44 -4.55
N ALA A 146 -12.87 -0.39 -5.53
CA ALA A 146 -14.22 -0.95 -5.68
C ALA A 146 -14.57 -1.94 -4.55
N GLU A 147 -13.58 -2.65 -4.00
CA GLU A 147 -13.80 -3.67 -2.97
C GLU A 147 -13.43 -3.22 -1.54
N ALA A 148 -12.60 -2.18 -1.38
CA ALA A 148 -12.17 -1.61 -0.10
C ALA A 148 -13.28 -0.87 0.64
N GLN A 149 -14.37 -0.48 -0.04
CA GLN A 149 -15.59 -0.05 0.65
C GLN A 149 -16.18 -1.14 1.55
N ALA A 150 -15.74 -2.40 1.41
CA ALA A 150 -16.14 -3.52 2.27
C ALA A 150 -15.01 -4.07 3.18
N ALA A 151 -13.73 -3.70 2.99
CA ALA A 151 -12.62 -4.28 3.75
C ALA A 151 -11.45 -3.30 3.98
N ALA A 152 -10.98 -3.19 5.23
CA ALA A 152 -9.77 -2.48 5.62
C ALA A 152 -8.51 -3.26 5.19
N CYS A 153 -8.24 -3.31 3.88
CA CYS A 153 -7.16 -4.08 3.28
C CYS A 153 -6.13 -3.17 2.60
N ALA A 154 -4.84 -3.41 2.85
CA ALA A 154 -3.74 -2.81 2.12
C ALA A 154 -3.20 -3.76 1.05
N MET A 155 -2.69 -3.22 -0.06
CA MET A 155 -2.13 -3.97 -1.18
C MET A 155 -0.72 -3.48 -1.49
N VAL A 156 0.21 -4.42 -1.67
CA VAL A 156 1.61 -4.14 -2.02
C VAL A 156 1.95 -4.82 -3.33
N VAL A 157 2.56 -4.08 -4.28
CA VAL A 157 3.00 -4.65 -5.56
C VAL A 157 4.53 -4.53 -5.69
N ARG A 158 5.21 -5.63 -6.06
CA ARG A 158 6.68 -5.75 -6.19
C ARG A 158 7.16 -6.41 -7.50
#